data_AF-A0A2E4T2U1-F1
#
_entry.id   AF-A0A2E4T2U1-F1
#
_cell.length_a   1.000
_cell.length_b   1.000
_cell.length_c   1.000
_cell.angle_alpha   90.00
_cell.angle_beta   90.00
_cell.angle_gamma   90.00
#
_symmetry.space_group_name_H-M   'P 1'
#
loop_
_entity.id
_entity.type
_entity.pdbx_description
1 polymer ?
#
loop_
_entity_poly.entity_id
_entity_poly.type
_entity_poly.pdbx_seq_one_letter_code
_entity_poly.pdbx_strand_id
1 'polypeptide(L)'
;MSLEKMDIEIFKGRVVSSGFKTGDMVVIGDWHSSPNGAFTNLMWAKPNGTRVLITPSKELGDLVSSLYSFEEVIVSRMEIERTEKSIEVNCDLGSVSMQWGTTVPIPFSRPRWVIANLEAPFARLFFGTKTHGTTRNGRKEWYHVRGFARMKSARLELDGRSSSQMAGMAPSACFGFSNPPRIPLSVRVDSHIAAAES
;
A
#
# COMPACT_ATOMS: atom_id res chain seq x y z
N MET A 1 10.44 -18.08 -33.65
CA MET A 1 10.85 -17.14 -32.59
C MET A 1 9.56 -16.52 -32.04
N SER A 2 8.96 -17.18 -31.05
CA SER A 2 7.70 -16.75 -30.44
C SER A 2 8.03 -15.62 -29.47
N LEU A 3 7.39 -14.45 -29.61
CA LEU A 3 7.35 -13.49 -28.52
C LEU A 3 6.60 -14.17 -27.37
N GLU A 4 7.31 -14.63 -26.35
CA GLU A 4 6.69 -14.95 -25.08
C GLU A 4 5.96 -13.69 -24.61
N LYS A 5 4.62 -13.77 -24.52
CA LYS A 5 3.83 -12.75 -23.87
C LYS A 5 4.36 -12.63 -22.45
N MET A 6 5.04 -11.53 -22.13
CA MET A 6 5.28 -11.16 -20.75
C MET A 6 3.90 -10.94 -20.10
N ASP A 7 3.46 -11.87 -19.24
CA ASP A 7 2.24 -11.70 -18.46
C ASP A 7 2.48 -10.60 -17.43
N ILE A 8 2.22 -9.36 -17.85
CA ILE A 8 2.25 -8.19 -16.98
C ILE A 8 0.94 -8.18 -16.20
N GLU A 9 1.02 -8.49 -14.91
CA GLU A 9 -0.09 -8.35 -13.99
C GLU A 9 -0.25 -6.87 -13.63
N ILE A 10 -1.44 -6.31 -13.87
CA ILE A 10 -1.73 -4.89 -13.62
C ILE A 10 -2.72 -4.77 -12.47
N PHE A 11 -2.30 -4.07 -11.42
CA PHE A 11 -3.11 -3.73 -10.27
C PHE A 11 -3.41 -2.23 -10.31
N LYS A 12 -4.69 -1.86 -10.39
CA LYS A 12 -5.12 -0.45 -10.37
C LYS A 12 -5.89 -0.19 -9.09
N GLY A 13 -5.44 0.80 -8.34
CA GLY A 13 -6.00 1.05 -7.03
C GLY A 13 -5.53 2.33 -6.38
N ARG A 14 -5.82 2.39 -5.09
CA ARG A 14 -5.42 3.46 -4.19
C ARG A 14 -4.78 2.85 -2.96
N VAL A 15 -3.61 3.36 -2.62
CA VAL A 15 -2.92 3.04 -1.36
C VAL A 15 -3.07 4.23 -0.43
N VAL A 16 -3.63 4.00 0.75
CA VAL A 16 -3.84 5.03 1.78
C VAL A 16 -3.09 4.62 3.03
N SER A 17 -2.40 5.56 3.68
CA SER A 17 -1.61 5.24 4.86
C SER A 17 -1.66 6.35 5.90
N SER A 18 -1.55 5.98 7.16
CA SER A 18 -1.36 6.91 8.27
C SER A 18 -0.60 6.26 9.42
N GLY A 19 0.30 7.04 10.03
CA GLY A 19 0.81 6.75 11.37
C GLY A 19 -0.10 7.37 12.44
N PHE A 20 0.03 6.90 13.67
CA PHE A 20 -0.69 7.37 14.84
C PHE A 20 0.28 7.67 15.99
N LYS A 21 -0.10 8.57 16.91
CA LYS A 21 0.73 8.90 18.09
C LYS A 21 1.00 7.72 19.01
N THR A 22 0.17 6.68 18.96
CA THR A 22 0.38 5.42 19.68
C THR A 22 1.57 4.62 19.16
N GLY A 23 2.14 5.01 18.02
CA GLY A 23 3.20 4.29 17.31
C GLY A 23 2.66 3.29 16.27
N ASP A 24 1.34 3.10 16.21
CA ASP A 24 0.70 2.27 15.20
C ASP A 24 0.82 2.94 13.83
N MET A 25 0.95 2.14 12.79
CA MET A 25 0.79 2.58 11.41
C MET A 25 -0.11 1.60 10.68
N VAL A 26 -1.03 2.14 9.89
CA VAL A 26 -1.85 1.32 9.00
C VAL A 26 -1.75 1.79 7.55
N VAL A 27 -1.83 0.82 6.65
CA VAL A 27 -1.85 1.00 5.20
C VAL A 27 -3.03 0.21 4.65
N ILE A 28 -3.89 0.86 3.89
CA ILE A 28 -4.99 0.24 3.17
C ILE A 28 -4.62 0.21 1.69
N GLY A 29 -4.51 -0.99 1.12
CA GLY A 29 -4.41 -1.19 -0.33
C GLY A 29 -5.79 -1.51 -0.88
N ASP A 30 -6.43 -0.56 -1.57
CA ASP A 30 -7.74 -0.73 -2.19
C ASP A 30 -7.61 -0.85 -3.71
N TRP A 31 -7.76 -2.06 -4.23
CA TRP A 31 -7.51 -2.42 -5.62
C TRP A 31 -8.83 -2.67 -6.33
N HIS A 32 -9.22 -1.76 -7.22
CA HIS A 32 -10.47 -1.87 -7.99
C HIS A 32 -10.34 -2.81 -9.20
N SER A 33 -9.12 -3.05 -9.66
CA SER A 33 -8.83 -3.96 -10.77
C SER A 33 -7.51 -4.66 -10.52
N SER A 34 -7.54 -6.00 -10.55
CA SER A 34 -6.35 -6.85 -10.50
C SER A 34 -6.62 -8.18 -11.21
N PRO A 35 -5.59 -9.00 -11.50
CA PRO A 35 -5.78 -10.35 -12.06
C PRO A 35 -6.66 -11.25 -11.18
N ASN A 36 -6.68 -11.02 -9.87
CA ASN A 36 -7.46 -11.77 -8.88
C ASN A 36 -8.82 -11.12 -8.56
N GLY A 37 -9.24 -10.12 -9.34
CA GLY A 37 -10.45 -9.34 -9.08
C GLY A 37 -10.21 -8.14 -8.16
N ALA A 38 -11.26 -7.41 -7.81
CA ALA A 38 -11.14 -6.29 -6.90
C ALA A 38 -10.97 -6.79 -5.46
N PHE A 39 -10.05 -6.18 -4.70
CA PHE A 39 -9.85 -6.54 -3.29
C PHE A 39 -9.31 -5.37 -2.48
N THR A 40 -9.50 -5.43 -1.17
CA THR A 40 -8.88 -4.52 -0.22
C THR A 40 -8.06 -5.33 0.78
N ASN A 41 -6.87 -4.85 1.12
CA ASN A 41 -6.08 -5.39 2.22
C ASN A 41 -5.77 -4.28 3.22
N LEU A 42 -5.51 -4.69 4.47
CA LEU A 42 -5.14 -3.81 5.56
C LEU A 42 -3.84 -4.31 6.17
N MET A 43 -2.79 -3.51 6.07
CA MET A 43 -1.51 -3.77 6.71
C MET A 43 -1.41 -2.92 7.96
N TRP A 44 -0.99 -3.52 9.07
CA TRP A 44 -0.86 -2.85 10.36
C TRP A 44 0.50 -3.15 10.96
N ALA A 45 1.30 -2.11 11.18
CA ALA A 45 2.51 -2.17 11.97
C ALA A 45 2.20 -1.69 13.39
N LYS A 46 2.36 -2.60 14.35
CA LYS A 46 2.23 -2.34 15.78
C LYS A 46 3.47 -1.57 16.29
N PRO A 47 3.38 -0.82 17.40
CA PRO A 47 4.53 -0.06 17.94
C PRO A 47 5.71 -0.93 18.34
N ASN A 48 5.46 -2.20 18.70
CA ASN A 48 6.48 -3.20 19.02
C ASN A 48 7.22 -3.74 17.78
N GLY A 49 6.87 -3.28 16.57
CA GLY A 49 7.49 -3.70 15.31
C GLY A 49 6.82 -4.90 14.64
N THR A 50 5.80 -5.51 15.25
CA THR A 50 5.05 -6.61 14.61
C THR A 50 4.22 -6.08 13.45
N ARG A 51 4.34 -6.73 12.28
CA ARG A 51 3.59 -6.41 11.07
C ARG A 51 2.54 -7.47 10.84
N VAL A 52 1.30 -7.02 10.81
CA VAL A 52 0.10 -7.83 10.61
C VAL A 52 -0.46 -7.49 9.23
N LEU A 53 -0.70 -8.51 8.42
CA LEU A 53 -1.50 -8.41 7.22
C LEU A 53 -2.89 -8.95 7.50
N ILE A 54 -3.92 -8.16 7.21
CA ILE A 54 -5.31 -8.57 7.31
C ILE A 54 -5.88 -8.64 5.89
N THR A 55 -6.46 -9.77 5.50
CA THR A 55 -7.02 -10.01 4.16
C THR A 55 -8.36 -10.73 4.21
N PRO A 56 -9.22 -10.58 3.18
CA PRO A 56 -10.51 -11.25 3.14
C PRO A 56 -10.45 -12.75 2.80
N SER A 57 -9.31 -13.22 2.25
CA SER A 57 -9.09 -14.64 1.96
C SER A 57 -7.63 -15.03 2.14
N LYS A 58 -7.38 -16.34 2.24
CA LYS A 58 -6.02 -16.91 2.36
C LYS A 58 -5.21 -16.71 1.08
N GLU A 59 -5.83 -16.86 -0.09
CA GLU A 59 -5.16 -16.72 -1.39
C GLU A 59 -4.59 -15.31 -1.57
N LEU A 60 -5.35 -14.28 -1.16
CA LEU A 60 -4.87 -12.90 -1.16
C LEU A 60 -3.79 -12.67 -0.10
N GLY A 61 -3.91 -13.32 1.07
CA GLY A 61 -2.87 -13.32 2.09
C GLY A 61 -1.54 -13.87 1.56
N ASP A 62 -1.59 -15.02 0.87
CA ASP A 62 -0.44 -15.68 0.26
C ASP A 62 0.16 -14.81 -0.88
N LEU A 63 -0.69 -14.22 -1.73
CA LEU A 63 -0.25 -13.30 -2.78
C LEU A 63 0.52 -12.10 -2.21
N VAL A 64 -0.06 -11.39 -1.23
CA VAL A 64 0.55 -10.18 -0.65
C VAL A 64 1.79 -10.53 0.16
N SER A 65 1.79 -11.67 0.85
CA SER A 65 2.96 -12.19 1.60
C SER A 65 4.09 -12.68 0.68
N SER A 66 3.82 -12.94 -0.61
CA SER A 66 4.87 -13.20 -1.60
C SER A 66 5.64 -11.92 -1.99
N LEU A 67 5.02 -10.75 -1.80
CA LEU A 67 5.58 -9.43 -2.14
C LEU A 67 6.23 -8.75 -0.93
N TYR A 68 5.62 -8.90 0.25
CA TYR A 68 6.00 -8.22 1.49
C TYR A 68 6.17 -9.21 2.64
N SER A 69 6.85 -8.80 3.70
CA SER A 69 7.09 -9.66 4.87
C SER A 69 6.23 -9.23 6.05
N PHE A 70 5.51 -10.18 6.61
CA PHE A 70 4.64 -10.01 7.78
C PHE A 70 4.95 -11.09 8.82
N GLU A 71 4.94 -10.71 10.10
CA GLU A 71 5.02 -11.65 11.21
C GLU A 71 3.70 -12.40 11.42
N GLU A 72 2.59 -11.79 11.02
CA GLU A 72 1.23 -12.30 11.25
C GLU A 72 0.35 -12.04 10.02
N VAL A 73 -0.42 -13.06 9.61
CA VAL A 73 -1.42 -12.94 8.54
C VAL A 73 -2.76 -13.41 9.08
N ILE A 74 -3.76 -12.51 9.08
CA ILE A 74 -5.09 -12.76 9.61
C ILE A 74 -6.09 -12.73 8.45
N VAL A 75 -6.78 -13.84 8.26
CA VAL A 75 -7.91 -13.90 7.33
C VAL A 75 -9.16 -13.51 8.11
N SER A 76 -9.76 -12.38 7.75
CA SER A 76 -10.95 -11.82 8.40
C SER A 76 -11.93 -11.38 7.35
N ARG A 77 -13.23 -11.57 7.61
CA ARG A 77 -14.26 -10.94 6.76
C ARG A 77 -14.06 -9.43 6.79
N MET A 78 -14.17 -8.78 5.63
CA MET A 78 -14.01 -7.33 5.51
C MET A 78 -15.24 -6.70 4.88
N GLU A 79 -15.74 -5.65 5.50
CA GLU A 79 -16.79 -4.79 4.96
C GLU A 79 -16.16 -3.42 4.66
N ILE A 80 -16.22 -3.02 3.39
CA ILE A 80 -15.50 -1.83 2.91
C ILE A 80 -16.48 -0.78 2.44
N GLU A 81 -16.54 0.33 3.16
CA GLU A 81 -17.30 1.51 2.76
C GLU A 81 -16.37 2.53 2.08
N ARG A 82 -16.76 3.00 0.90
CA ARG A 82 -15.94 3.89 0.08
C ARG A 82 -16.73 5.12 -0.31
N THR A 83 -16.09 6.28 -0.21
CA THR A 83 -16.56 7.51 -0.85
C THR A 83 -15.48 8.04 -1.79
N GLU A 84 -15.73 9.16 -2.46
CA GLU A 84 -14.71 9.81 -3.31
C GLU A 84 -13.40 10.14 -2.55
N LYS A 85 -13.53 10.40 -1.24
CA LYS A 85 -12.45 10.95 -0.41
C LYS A 85 -12.25 10.23 0.93
N SER A 86 -12.89 9.08 1.11
CA SER A 86 -12.71 8.25 2.30
C SER A 86 -12.82 6.77 1.99
N ILE A 87 -12.22 5.99 2.88
CA ILE A 87 -12.39 4.54 2.96
C ILE A 87 -12.54 4.15 4.42
N GLU A 88 -13.44 3.22 4.70
CA GLU A 88 -13.59 2.57 5.98
C GLU A 88 -13.57 1.06 5.77
N VAL A 89 -12.74 0.40 6.57
CA VAL A 89 -12.53 -1.05 6.54
C VAL A 89 -12.95 -1.57 7.90
N ASN A 90 -14.05 -2.33 7.91
CA ASN A 90 -14.53 -3.06 9.08
C ASN A 90 -14.13 -4.52 8.96
N CYS A 91 -13.61 -5.10 10.03
CA CYS A 91 -13.20 -6.49 10.11
C CYS A 91 -13.46 -7.03 11.52
N ASP A 92 -13.22 -8.32 11.74
CA ASP A 92 -13.54 -8.96 13.02
C ASP A 92 -12.68 -8.43 14.18
N LEU A 93 -11.53 -7.82 13.87
CA LEU A 93 -10.63 -7.17 14.84
C LEU A 93 -11.03 -5.73 15.18
N GLY A 94 -11.96 -5.12 14.44
CA GLY A 94 -12.37 -3.73 14.56
C GLY A 94 -12.37 -2.97 13.23
N SER A 95 -12.13 -1.67 13.26
CA SER A 95 -12.26 -0.81 12.08
C SER A 95 -11.11 0.19 11.89
N VAL A 96 -10.88 0.53 10.62
CA VAL A 96 -9.96 1.60 10.21
C VAL A 96 -10.66 2.50 9.22
N SER A 97 -10.76 3.79 9.56
CA SER A 97 -11.32 4.81 8.66
C SER A 97 -10.29 5.87 8.31
N MET A 98 -10.29 6.29 7.06
CA MET A 98 -9.33 7.24 6.50
C MET A 98 -10.02 8.20 5.57
N GLN A 99 -9.76 9.50 5.73
CA GLN A 99 -10.27 10.55 4.87
C GLN A 99 -9.13 11.43 4.35
N TRP A 100 -9.16 11.75 3.06
CA TRP A 100 -8.18 12.61 2.39
C TRP A 100 -8.83 13.83 1.74
N GLY A 101 -7.97 14.78 1.33
CA GLY A 101 -8.39 15.99 0.62
C GLY A 101 -8.62 15.77 -0.88
N THR A 102 -8.61 16.86 -1.64
CA THR A 102 -8.70 16.77 -3.10
C THR A 102 -7.49 16.04 -3.66
N THR A 103 -7.71 15.03 -4.50
CA THR A 103 -6.62 14.35 -5.21
C THR A 103 -6.11 15.27 -6.30
N VAL A 104 -4.84 15.66 -6.23
CA VAL A 104 -4.19 16.42 -7.29
C VAL A 104 -3.80 15.40 -8.38
N PRO A 105 -4.42 15.45 -9.58
CA PRO A 105 -4.01 14.58 -10.68
C PRO A 105 -2.60 14.99 -11.11
N ILE A 106 -1.77 14.03 -11.51
CA ILE A 106 -0.49 14.33 -12.16
C ILE A 106 -0.75 14.29 -13.67
N PRO A 107 -0.89 15.44 -14.36
CA PRO A 107 -1.04 15.44 -15.80
C PRO A 107 0.35 15.24 -16.43
N PHE A 108 0.39 14.57 -17.58
CA PHE A 108 1.51 14.37 -18.50
C PHE A 108 2.33 13.06 -18.37
N SER A 109 2.32 12.28 -19.47
CA SER A 109 3.39 11.34 -19.83
C SER A 109 4.71 12.10 -19.89
N ARG A 110 5.69 11.75 -19.05
CA ARG A 110 6.97 12.48 -18.99
C ARG A 110 8.21 11.57 -19.00
N PRO A 111 9.32 12.05 -19.56
CA PRO A 111 10.40 11.24 -20.11
C PRO A 111 11.34 10.67 -19.04
N ARG A 112 12.13 9.65 -19.42
CA ARG A 112 12.99 8.79 -18.57
C ARG A 112 13.95 9.52 -17.60
N TRP A 113 14.20 10.82 -17.76
CA TRP A 113 15.07 11.61 -16.88
C TRP A 113 14.36 12.23 -15.66
N VAL A 114 13.02 12.36 -15.70
CA VAL A 114 12.20 12.82 -14.56
C VAL A 114 12.00 11.70 -13.53
N ILE A 115 11.95 10.45 -14.01
CA ILE A 115 11.92 9.21 -13.22
C ILE A 115 13.15 9.10 -12.30
N ALA A 116 14.33 9.53 -12.77
CA ALA A 116 15.56 9.47 -11.99
C ALA A 116 15.63 10.50 -10.83
N ASN A 117 14.91 11.62 -10.91
CA ASN A 117 15.05 12.73 -9.95
C ASN A 117 13.82 13.00 -9.08
N LEU A 118 12.63 12.56 -9.47
CA LEU A 118 11.40 12.77 -8.68
C LEU A 118 10.89 11.47 -8.04
N GLU A 119 11.10 10.33 -8.70
CA GLU A 119 10.76 9.01 -8.15
C GLU A 119 11.82 8.51 -7.15
N ALA A 120 13.11 8.81 -7.38
CA ALA A 120 14.19 8.47 -6.46
C ALA A 120 14.08 9.12 -5.07
N PRO A 121 13.69 10.41 -4.91
CA PRO A 121 13.43 10.99 -3.60
C PRO A 121 12.10 10.51 -3.02
N PHE A 122 11.05 10.22 -3.79
CA PHE A 122 9.82 9.63 -3.22
C PHE A 122 10.06 8.19 -2.75
N ALA A 123 10.80 7.37 -3.50
CA ALA A 123 11.23 6.04 -3.08
C ALA A 123 12.28 6.06 -1.96
N ARG A 124 13.17 7.05 -1.87
CA ARG A 124 14.06 7.22 -0.70
C ARG A 124 13.36 7.78 0.53
N LEU A 125 12.48 8.77 0.35
CA LEU A 125 11.85 9.54 1.44
C LEU A 125 10.69 8.78 2.05
N PHE A 126 9.95 8.03 1.23
CA PHE A 126 8.87 7.16 1.66
C PHE A 126 9.38 5.74 1.83
N PHE A 127 9.98 5.16 0.79
CA PHE A 127 10.28 3.73 0.71
C PHE A 127 11.67 3.29 1.21
N GLY A 128 12.59 4.20 1.55
CA GLY A 128 13.96 3.88 1.98
C GLY A 128 14.83 3.20 0.91
N THR A 129 14.31 2.99 -0.31
CA THR A 129 14.93 2.18 -1.35
C THR A 129 14.86 2.86 -2.72
N LYS A 130 15.63 2.33 -3.68
CA LYS A 130 15.57 2.79 -5.08
C LYS A 130 14.24 2.35 -5.68
N THR A 131 13.68 3.15 -6.58
CA THR A 131 12.48 2.88 -7.40
C THR A 131 12.58 1.64 -8.32
N HIS A 132 13.60 0.80 -8.12
CA HIS A 132 13.81 -0.47 -8.78
C HIS A 132 14.25 -1.45 -7.69
N GLY A 133 13.42 -2.47 -7.46
CA GLY A 133 13.69 -3.54 -6.52
C GLY A 133 13.34 -4.88 -7.16
N THR A 134 14.22 -5.85 -7.00
CA THR A 134 13.93 -7.25 -7.27
C THR A 134 13.12 -7.77 -6.10
N THR A 135 11.85 -8.13 -6.31
CA THR A 135 11.07 -8.81 -5.27
C THR A 135 11.74 -10.12 -4.87
N ARG A 136 11.37 -10.70 -3.72
CA ARG A 136 11.95 -11.96 -3.20
C ARG A 136 11.90 -13.13 -4.22
N ASN A 137 11.03 -13.05 -5.21
CA ASN A 137 10.86 -14.04 -6.28
C ASN A 137 11.49 -13.62 -7.63
N GLY A 138 12.40 -12.65 -7.64
CA GLY A 138 13.01 -12.15 -8.89
C GLY A 138 12.16 -11.11 -9.63
N ARG A 139 10.83 -11.06 -9.43
CA ARG A 139 9.91 -10.21 -10.22
C ARG A 139 10.27 -8.72 -10.14
N LYS A 140 10.16 -8.02 -11.28
CA LYS A 140 10.34 -6.56 -11.40
C LYS A 140 8.99 -5.88 -11.19
N GLU A 141 8.92 -4.98 -10.22
CA GLU A 141 7.74 -4.16 -9.95
C GLU A 141 8.04 -2.70 -10.30
N TRP A 142 7.13 -2.06 -11.04
CA TRP A 142 7.16 -0.62 -11.28
C TRP A 142 5.77 -0.02 -11.04
N TYR A 143 5.76 1.11 -10.32
CA TYR A 143 4.55 1.83 -9.94
C TYR A 143 4.39 3.09 -10.78
N HIS A 144 3.19 3.29 -11.34
CA HIS A 144 2.80 4.58 -11.91
C HIS A 144 1.89 5.32 -10.94
N VAL A 145 2.41 6.40 -10.34
CA VAL A 145 1.60 7.29 -9.49
C VAL A 145 0.74 8.20 -10.37
N ARG A 146 -0.59 8.07 -10.26
CA ARG A 146 -1.58 8.85 -11.02
C ARG A 146 -2.04 10.13 -10.31
N GLY A 147 -1.79 10.21 -9.01
CA GLY A 147 -2.14 11.37 -8.20
C GLY A 147 -2.03 11.08 -6.72
N PHE A 148 -1.90 12.13 -5.93
CA PHE A 148 -1.82 12.03 -4.48
C PHE A 148 -2.81 13.01 -3.83
N ALA A 149 -3.22 12.68 -2.61
CA ALA A 149 -4.02 13.54 -1.76
C ALA A 149 -3.44 13.53 -0.34
N ARG A 150 -3.47 14.69 0.31
CA ARG A 150 -3.08 14.81 1.72
C ARG A 150 -4.17 14.19 2.60
N MET A 151 -3.77 13.42 3.60
CA MET A 151 -4.69 12.92 4.62
C MET A 151 -5.26 14.07 5.45
N LYS A 152 -6.55 13.97 5.77
CA LYS A 152 -7.31 14.92 6.60
C LYS A 152 -7.59 14.35 7.98
N SER A 153 -7.99 13.08 8.04
CA SER A 153 -8.24 12.35 9.28
C SER A 153 -8.00 10.87 9.06
N ALA A 154 -7.62 10.18 10.12
CA ALA A 154 -7.59 8.73 10.18
C ALA A 154 -8.02 8.30 11.59
N ARG A 155 -8.76 7.21 11.68
CA ARG A 155 -9.13 6.54 12.91
C ARG A 155 -8.75 5.07 12.79
N LEU A 156 -8.13 4.58 13.85
CA LEU A 156 -7.74 3.20 14.03
C LEU A 156 -8.48 2.68 15.25
N GLU A 157 -9.10 1.51 15.12
CA GLU A 157 -9.67 0.74 16.21
C GLU A 157 -9.45 -0.75 15.90
N LEU A 158 -8.30 -1.30 16.28
CA LEU A 158 -7.95 -2.71 16.01
C LEU A 158 -7.47 -3.39 17.28
N ASP A 159 -7.99 -4.59 17.56
CA ASP A 159 -7.53 -5.44 18.67
C ASP A 159 -7.53 -4.68 20.01
N GLY A 160 -8.62 -3.95 20.27
CA GLY A 160 -8.80 -3.09 21.46
C GLY A 160 -7.97 -1.80 21.48
N ARG A 161 -7.11 -1.55 20.47
CA ARG A 161 -6.30 -0.32 20.37
C ARG A 161 -7.02 0.72 19.53
N SER A 162 -7.34 1.86 20.12
CA SER A 162 -8.02 2.96 19.43
C SER A 162 -7.15 4.23 19.37
N SER A 163 -7.12 4.89 18.21
CA SER A 163 -6.46 6.19 18.03
C SER A 163 -7.05 6.96 16.86
N SER A 164 -7.26 8.28 17.04
CA SER A 164 -7.61 9.22 15.97
C SER A 164 -6.55 10.31 15.76
N GLN A 165 -5.47 10.27 16.55
CA GLN A 165 -4.41 11.27 16.49
C GLN A 165 -3.36 10.81 15.48
N MET A 166 -3.49 11.30 14.25
CA MET A 166 -2.50 11.07 13.19
C MET A 166 -1.13 11.59 13.60
N ALA A 167 -0.09 10.83 13.23
CA ALA A 167 1.30 11.21 13.37
C ALA A 167 2.07 10.88 12.08
N GLY A 168 3.27 11.45 11.95
CA GLY A 168 4.24 10.95 10.98
C GLY A 168 4.67 9.52 11.31
N MET A 169 5.26 8.83 10.35
CA MET A 169 5.70 7.45 10.48
C MET A 169 6.67 7.21 11.65
N ALA A 170 6.47 6.10 12.37
CA ALA A 170 7.47 5.50 13.25
C ALA A 170 8.49 4.66 12.45
N PRO A 171 9.80 4.71 12.76
CA PRO A 171 10.87 4.05 11.99
C PRO A 171 10.73 2.53 11.81
N SER A 172 9.96 1.84 12.67
CA SER A 172 9.84 0.37 12.71
C SER A 172 8.81 -0.21 11.73
N ALA A 173 8.05 0.62 11.02
CA ALA A 173 6.95 0.17 10.16
C ALA A 173 7.39 -0.15 8.72
N CYS A 174 8.44 -0.95 8.56
CA CYS A 174 8.97 -1.35 7.25
C CYS A 174 8.32 -2.66 6.78
N PHE A 175 7.43 -2.68 5.79
CA PHE A 175 6.75 -3.92 5.33
C PHE A 175 7.57 -4.75 4.31
N GLY A 176 8.81 -4.37 4.00
CA GLY A 176 9.66 -5.07 3.04
C GLY A 176 10.61 -4.09 2.33
N PHE A 177 10.81 -4.27 1.01
CA PHE A 177 11.61 -3.34 0.19
C PHE A 177 10.99 -1.95 0.05
N SER A 178 9.76 -1.79 0.50
CA SER A 178 8.95 -0.61 0.33
C SER A 178 8.55 -0.09 1.71
N ASN A 179 9.25 0.91 2.24
CA ASN A 179 8.74 1.65 3.41
C ASN A 179 7.51 2.48 3.02
N PRO A 180 6.38 2.40 3.72
CA PRO A 180 5.24 3.26 3.45
C PRO A 180 5.63 4.75 3.49
N PRO A 181 4.79 5.69 3.03
CA PRO A 181 5.15 7.08 3.11
C PRO A 181 5.22 7.62 4.55
N ARG A 182 6.34 8.28 4.89
CA ARG A 182 6.62 8.96 6.17
C ARG A 182 5.53 9.95 6.59
N ILE A 183 4.77 10.42 5.61
CA ILE A 183 3.67 11.36 5.78
C ILE A 183 2.38 10.59 5.42
N PRO A 184 1.32 10.71 6.24
CA PRO A 184 0.01 10.16 5.89
C PRO A 184 -0.46 10.66 4.52
N LEU A 185 -0.64 9.73 3.59
CA LEU A 185 -0.93 10.03 2.18
C LEU A 185 -1.90 9.02 1.57
N SER A 186 -2.65 9.51 0.59
CA SER A 186 -3.49 8.71 -0.30
C SER A 186 -2.96 8.83 -1.72
N VAL A 187 -2.60 7.71 -2.34
CA VAL A 187 -1.93 7.67 -3.65
C VAL A 187 -2.72 6.78 -4.60
N ARG A 188 -3.07 7.29 -5.78
CA ARG A 188 -3.59 6.45 -6.88
C ARG A 188 -2.41 5.84 -7.62
N VAL A 189 -2.44 4.52 -7.76
CA VAL A 189 -1.34 3.74 -8.35
C VAL A 189 -1.86 2.76 -9.38
N ASP A 190 -1.13 2.65 -10.49
CA ASP A 190 -1.13 1.46 -11.32
C ASP A 190 0.18 0.71 -10.98
N SER A 191 0.10 -0.41 -10.26
CA SER A 191 1.24 -1.31 -10.06
C SER A 191 1.27 -2.33 -11.20
N HIS A 192 2.43 -2.49 -11.81
CA HIS A 192 2.67 -3.53 -12.79
C HIS A 192 3.72 -4.49 -12.23
N ILE A 193 3.35 -5.76 -12.14
CA ILE A 193 4.22 -6.83 -11.69
C ILE A 193 4.55 -7.69 -12.92
N ALA A 194 5.83 -7.76 -13.26
CA ALA A 194 6.33 -8.63 -14.33
C ALA A 194 7.26 -9.70 -13.74
N ALA A 195 7.10 -10.95 -14.17
CA ALA A 195 8.05 -12.02 -13.85
C ALA A 195 9.46 -11.65 -14.35
N ALA A 196 10.50 -11.93 -13.56
CA ALA A 196 11.87 -11.78 -14.07
C ALA A 196 12.23 -12.95 -14.97
N GLU A 197 12.92 -12.63 -16.06
CA GLU A 197 13.65 -13.57 -16.89
C GLU A 197 14.65 -14.33 -16.02
N SER A 198 14.52 -15.66 -16.03
CA SER A 198 15.45 -16.63 -15.45
C SER A 198 16.80 -16.65 -16.17
#